data_AF-A0A913Y9Z3-F1
#
_entry.id   AF-A0A913Y9Z3-F1
#
_cell.length_a   1.000
_cell.length_b   1.000
_cell.length_c   1.000
_cell.angle_alpha   90.00
_cell.angle_beta   90.00
_cell.angle_gamma   90.00
#
_symmetry.space_group_name_H-M   'P 1'
#
loop_
_entity.id
_entity.type
_entity.pdbx_description
1 polymer ?
#
loop_
_entity_poly.entity_id
_entity_poly.type
_entity_poly.pdbx_seq_one_letter_code
_entity_poly.pdbx_strand_id
1 'polypeptide(L)'
;MALATANRFFDNEESIYNLIPQIHEQPQKAPKYRSTFSNSVRNEFTNLKTTSKTMGPPKVPLQPPNEFLKKRSKEPQLPEKTDFKYADDDKKKPSVPKHNEKPLMGIRSNKNFIKTNAVENIMSVPKKPEKKFADTRIGATHPLTPSGLTPKFTQKKDYGRTPEYLERRKAEVERAQRDYEAYVQERMRQGAMRKITGSERQGIIDGLKKNWEDLHHQYQGLSVVTDTAPKKARKERMEAEMKQLERDIETIEKHRVIYIAN
;
A
#
# COMPACT_ATOMS: atom_id res chain seq x y z
N MET A 1 -12.82 -0.83 16.96
CA MET A 1 -13.46 -0.72 18.29
C MET A 1 -14.93 -1.06 18.13
N ALA A 2 -15.26 -2.34 18.29
CA ALA A 2 -16.63 -2.84 18.25
C ALA A 2 -16.87 -3.59 19.56
N LEU A 3 -17.45 -2.90 20.53
CA LEU A 3 -18.08 -3.46 21.72
C LEU A 3 -19.53 -3.03 21.66
N ALA A 4 -20.35 -3.82 20.97
CA ALA A 4 -21.79 -3.61 20.88
C ALA A 4 -22.51 -4.96 20.90
N THR A 5 -22.21 -5.77 21.92
CA THR A 5 -22.93 -7.01 22.23
C THR A 5 -22.98 -7.19 23.74
N ALA A 6 -23.58 -6.24 24.43
CA ALA A 6 -24.06 -6.38 25.79
C ALA A 6 -25.17 -5.34 25.95
N ASN A 7 -26.41 -5.79 26.15
CA ASN A 7 -27.65 -5.06 26.44
C ASN A 7 -28.79 -5.46 25.47
N ARG A 8 -29.28 -6.68 25.62
CA ARG A 8 -30.58 -7.11 25.06
C ARG A 8 -31.35 -8.01 26.04
N PHE A 9 -31.25 -7.75 27.35
CA PHE A 9 -31.93 -8.60 28.34
C PHE A 9 -32.50 -7.86 29.56
N PHE A 10 -32.72 -6.54 29.48
CA PHE A 10 -33.40 -5.79 30.55
C PHE A 10 -34.29 -4.70 29.95
N ASP A 11 -35.46 -5.06 29.43
CA ASP A 11 -36.53 -4.11 29.08
C ASP A 11 -37.90 -4.83 29.05
N ASN A 12 -38.16 -5.68 30.06
CA ASN A 12 -39.45 -6.37 30.21
C ASN A 12 -40.31 -5.82 31.37
N GLU A 13 -39.90 -4.72 31.99
CA GLU A 13 -40.75 -4.00 32.95
C GLU A 13 -41.55 -2.94 32.20
N GLU A 14 -42.87 -3.08 32.20
CA GLU A 14 -43.79 -2.13 31.56
C GLU A 14 -43.67 -0.77 32.26
N SER A 15 -43.07 0.20 31.56
CA SER A 15 -42.87 1.57 32.06
C SER A 15 -43.59 2.57 31.17
N ILE A 16 -44.36 3.46 31.79
CA ILE A 16 -45.12 4.52 31.12
C ILE A 16 -44.22 5.43 30.28
N TYR A 17 -42.94 5.53 30.64
CA TYR A 17 -41.94 6.34 29.95
C TYR A 17 -41.39 5.68 28.66
N ASN A 18 -41.64 4.39 28.44
CA ASN A 18 -41.20 3.63 27.26
C ASN A 18 -42.32 3.43 26.22
N LEU A 19 -43.49 4.07 26.39
CA LEU A 19 -44.63 3.94 25.46
C LEU A 19 -44.34 4.50 24.05
N ILE A 20 -43.49 5.51 23.96
CA ILE A 20 -43.08 6.11 22.69
C ILE A 20 -41.68 5.58 22.37
N PRO A 21 -41.51 4.80 21.28
CA PRO A 21 -40.20 4.27 20.93
C PRO A 21 -39.24 5.43 20.66
N GLN A 22 -38.04 5.37 21.28
CA GLN A 22 -37.00 6.34 20.97
C GLN A 22 -36.59 6.23 19.50
N ILE A 23 -36.64 7.34 18.78
CA ILE A 23 -36.22 7.40 17.38
C ILE A 23 -34.70 7.25 17.36
N HIS A 24 -34.23 6.04 17.06
CA HIS A 24 -32.81 5.78 16.91
C HIS A 24 -32.33 6.34 15.56
N GLU A 25 -31.65 7.49 15.58
CA GLU A 25 -31.04 8.07 14.38
C GLU A 25 -30.04 7.08 13.78
N GLN A 26 -30.30 6.64 12.54
CA GLN A 26 -29.39 5.75 11.83
C GLN A 26 -28.12 6.55 11.45
N PRO A 27 -26.92 6.09 11.84
CA PRO A 27 -25.70 6.80 11.51
C PRO A 27 -25.53 6.89 9.99
N GLN A 28 -25.22 8.08 9.48
CA GLN A 28 -25.01 8.28 8.05
C GLN A 28 -23.81 7.46 7.57
N LYS A 29 -23.99 6.75 6.45
CA LYS A 29 -22.90 5.96 5.84
C LYS A 29 -21.79 6.91 5.38
N ALA A 30 -20.55 6.57 5.72
CA ALA A 30 -19.40 7.34 5.27
C ALA A 30 -19.32 7.41 3.73
N PRO A 31 -18.83 8.52 3.16
CA PRO A 31 -18.68 8.65 1.72
C PRO A 31 -17.71 7.58 1.18
N LYS A 32 -18.04 7.06 0.00
CA LYS A 32 -17.21 6.04 -0.66
C LYS A 32 -15.84 6.63 -1.02
N TYR A 33 -14.77 5.90 -0.69
CA TYR A 33 -13.41 6.26 -1.08
C TYR A 33 -13.30 6.46 -2.61
N ARG A 34 -12.64 7.55 -3.02
CA ARG A 34 -12.26 7.82 -4.41
C ARG A 34 -10.75 8.06 -4.46
N SER A 35 -10.08 7.37 -5.38
CA SER A 35 -8.64 7.53 -5.62
C SER A 35 -8.32 8.95 -6.11
N THR A 36 -7.24 9.53 -5.60
CA THR A 36 -6.69 10.82 -6.05
C THR A 36 -6.29 10.79 -7.52
N PHE A 37 -5.94 9.61 -8.04
CA PHE A 37 -5.51 9.41 -9.43
C PHE A 37 -6.65 9.14 -10.40
N SER A 38 -7.90 9.05 -9.92
CA SER A 38 -9.06 8.71 -10.77
C SER A 38 -9.23 9.64 -11.97
N ASN A 39 -8.95 10.93 -11.81
CA ASN A 39 -9.08 11.90 -12.89
C ASN A 39 -7.90 11.80 -13.89
N SER A 40 -6.68 11.53 -13.42
CA SER A 40 -5.51 11.33 -14.28
C SER A 40 -5.72 10.15 -15.21
N VAL A 41 -6.11 8.99 -14.65
CA VAL A 41 -6.35 7.76 -15.41
C VAL A 41 -7.45 7.95 -16.45
N ARG A 42 -8.52 8.67 -16.09
CA ARG A 42 -9.60 8.99 -17.04
C ARG A 42 -9.09 9.87 -18.18
N ASN A 43 -8.34 10.92 -17.86
CA ASN A 43 -7.80 11.85 -18.84
C ASN A 43 -6.79 11.18 -19.78
N GLU A 44 -5.88 10.35 -19.25
CA GLU A 44 -4.91 9.58 -20.05
C GLU A 44 -5.61 8.67 -21.06
N PHE A 45 -6.69 7.99 -20.65
CA PHE A 45 -7.45 7.12 -21.52
C PHE A 45 -8.29 7.87 -22.56
N THR A 46 -8.76 9.08 -22.26
CA THR A 46 -9.59 9.88 -23.17
C THR A 46 -8.78 10.78 -24.10
N ASN A 47 -7.65 11.32 -23.67
CA ASN A 47 -6.85 12.29 -24.42
C ASN A 47 -6.33 11.73 -25.75
N LEU A 48 -6.11 10.42 -25.83
CA LEU A 48 -5.66 9.74 -27.04
C LEU A 48 -6.81 9.40 -28.01
N LYS A 49 -8.07 9.63 -27.61
CA LYS A 49 -9.25 9.32 -28.42
C LYS A 49 -9.69 10.55 -29.20
N THR A 50 -9.66 10.43 -30.53
CA THR A 50 -10.31 11.39 -31.42
C THR A 50 -11.71 10.91 -31.76
N THR A 51 -12.67 11.84 -31.87
CA THR A 51 -14.04 11.51 -32.24
C THR A 51 -14.10 10.93 -33.65
N SER A 52 -14.86 9.84 -33.83
CA SER A 52 -15.16 9.24 -35.14
C SER A 52 -13.96 8.80 -36.00
N LYS A 53 -12.84 8.39 -35.37
CA LYS A 53 -11.61 7.95 -36.07
C LYS A 53 -11.80 6.69 -36.95
N THR A 54 -12.64 5.75 -36.52
CA THR A 54 -12.76 4.42 -37.17
C THR A 54 -13.69 4.42 -38.37
N MET A 55 -14.89 5.02 -38.25
CA MET A 55 -15.95 4.94 -39.27
C MET A 55 -16.37 6.31 -39.83
N GLY A 56 -15.76 7.41 -39.37
CA GLY A 56 -16.17 8.77 -39.74
C GLY A 56 -17.55 9.16 -39.20
N PRO A 57 -18.03 10.38 -39.51
CA PRO A 57 -19.39 10.81 -39.16
C PRO A 57 -20.44 10.12 -40.05
N PRO A 58 -21.65 9.82 -39.54
CA PRO A 58 -22.70 9.12 -40.29
C PRO A 58 -23.23 9.93 -41.49
N LYS A 59 -23.21 11.27 -41.39
CA LYS A 59 -23.44 12.20 -42.48
C LYS A 59 -22.39 13.30 -42.38
N VAL A 60 -21.60 13.49 -43.42
CA VAL A 60 -20.59 14.56 -43.46
C VAL A 60 -21.34 15.90 -43.54
N PRO A 61 -21.16 16.80 -42.57
CA PRO A 61 -21.74 18.14 -42.67
C PRO A 61 -21.06 18.87 -43.83
N LEU A 62 -21.86 19.24 -44.83
CA LEU A 62 -21.39 20.05 -45.95
C LEU A 62 -21.39 21.52 -45.50
N GLN A 63 -20.27 22.20 -45.73
CA GLN A 63 -20.21 23.65 -45.50
C GLN A 63 -21.10 24.36 -46.55
N PRO A 64 -21.87 25.38 -46.17
CA PRO A 64 -22.69 26.12 -47.13
C PRO A 64 -21.81 26.80 -48.20
N PRO A 65 -22.30 27.03 -49.43
CA PRO A 65 -21.49 27.59 -50.53
C PRO A 65 -20.84 28.96 -50.23
N ASN A 66 -21.39 29.73 -49.28
CA ASN A 66 -20.82 31.00 -48.82
C ASN A 66 -19.55 30.83 -47.97
N GLU A 67 -19.31 29.65 -47.38
CA GLU A 67 -18.14 29.32 -46.57
C GLU A 67 -17.07 28.57 -47.39
N PHE A 68 -16.75 29.12 -48.56
CA PHE A 68 -15.66 28.61 -49.39
C PHE A 68 -14.29 28.92 -48.75
N LEU A 69 -13.29 28.09 -49.08
CA LEU A 69 -11.92 28.24 -48.56
C LEU A 69 -11.32 29.59 -49.00
N LYS A 70 -11.13 30.51 -48.04
CA LYS A 70 -10.49 31.81 -48.29
C LYS A 70 -8.96 31.68 -48.28
N LYS A 71 -8.28 32.56 -49.02
CA LYS A 71 -6.81 32.65 -49.03
C LYS A 71 -6.28 32.82 -47.60
N ARG A 72 -5.28 32.00 -47.21
CA ARG A 72 -4.66 31.95 -45.86
C ARG A 72 -5.55 31.49 -44.69
N SER A 73 -6.74 30.95 -44.96
CA SER A 73 -7.67 30.49 -43.89
C SER A 73 -7.14 29.31 -43.05
N LYS A 74 -6.23 28.50 -43.58
CA LYS A 74 -5.61 27.35 -42.89
C LYS A 74 -4.19 27.64 -42.39
N GLU A 75 -3.68 28.85 -42.61
CA GLU A 75 -2.36 29.22 -42.11
C GLU A 75 -2.45 29.40 -40.59
N PRO A 76 -1.60 28.71 -39.80
CA PRO A 76 -1.58 28.88 -38.36
C PRO A 76 -1.17 30.32 -38.04
N GLN A 77 -2.02 31.05 -37.32
CA GLN A 77 -1.68 32.37 -36.82
C GLN A 77 -0.68 32.18 -35.68
N LEU A 78 0.58 32.52 -35.94
CA LEU A 78 1.61 32.52 -34.91
C LEU A 78 1.29 33.65 -33.92
N PRO A 79 1.40 33.43 -32.61
CA PRO A 79 1.30 34.50 -31.63
C PRO A 79 2.40 35.54 -31.86
N GLU A 80 2.17 36.77 -31.41
CA GLU A 80 3.19 37.81 -31.44
C GLU A 80 4.45 37.36 -30.68
N LYS A 81 5.62 37.73 -31.22
CA LYS A 81 6.90 37.32 -30.66
C LYS A 81 7.09 37.91 -29.27
N THR A 82 6.95 37.09 -28.24
CA THR A 82 7.31 37.44 -26.86
C THR A 82 8.73 36.95 -26.54
N ASP A 83 9.44 37.69 -25.69
CA ASP A 83 10.74 37.24 -25.18
C ASP A 83 10.56 35.99 -24.31
N PHE A 84 11.18 34.89 -24.74
CA PHE A 84 11.14 33.63 -24.01
C PHE A 84 12.06 33.71 -22.78
N LYS A 85 11.50 33.54 -21.58
CA LYS A 85 12.26 33.45 -20.33
C LYS A 85 12.22 32.01 -19.78
N TYR A 86 13.39 31.50 -19.42
CA TYR A 86 13.50 30.21 -18.74
C TYR A 86 13.02 30.34 -17.30
N ALA A 87 12.31 29.34 -16.77
CA ALA A 87 11.81 29.36 -15.39
C ALA A 87 12.93 29.45 -14.33
N ASP A 88 14.15 29.04 -14.67
CA ASP A 88 15.33 29.06 -13.79
C ASP A 88 16.31 30.20 -14.13
N ASP A 89 15.89 31.25 -14.83
CA ASP A 89 16.77 32.36 -15.20
C ASP A 89 17.43 33.00 -13.97
N ASP A 90 16.69 33.09 -12.85
CA ASP A 90 17.17 33.64 -11.57
C ASP A 90 18.19 32.74 -10.84
N LYS A 91 18.29 31.46 -11.22
CA LYS A 91 19.23 30.49 -10.60
C LYS A 91 20.48 30.27 -11.44
N LYS A 92 20.64 30.98 -12.56
CA LYS A 92 21.82 30.85 -13.41
C LYS A 92 23.05 31.40 -12.67
N LYS A 93 24.19 30.77 -12.92
CA LYS A 93 25.48 31.27 -12.44
C LYS A 93 25.69 32.70 -12.99
N PRO A 94 26.24 33.63 -12.20
CA PRO A 94 26.53 34.97 -12.69
C PRO A 94 27.48 34.91 -13.89
N SER A 95 27.38 35.88 -14.80
CA SER A 95 28.31 35.99 -15.91
C SER A 95 29.74 36.16 -15.41
N VAL A 96 30.69 35.57 -16.13
CA VAL A 96 32.12 35.71 -15.80
C VAL A 96 32.52 37.20 -15.93
N PRO A 97 33.35 37.74 -15.01
CA PRO A 97 33.87 39.10 -15.12
C PRO A 97 34.54 39.35 -16.47
N LYS A 98 34.30 40.55 -17.03
CA LYS A 98 34.86 40.90 -18.35
C LYS A 98 36.34 41.29 -18.22
N HIS A 99 37.12 41.13 -19.29
CA HIS A 99 38.55 41.50 -19.29
C HIS A 99 38.80 43.00 -18.96
N ASN A 100 37.86 43.88 -19.28
CA ASN A 100 37.92 45.31 -18.96
C ASN A 100 37.47 45.64 -17.53
N GLU A 101 36.84 44.70 -16.83
CA GLU A 101 36.37 44.87 -15.46
C GLU A 101 37.55 44.67 -14.50
N LYS A 102 38.16 45.78 -14.08
CA LYS A 102 39.22 45.72 -13.07
C LYS A 102 38.56 45.34 -11.74
N PRO A 103 39.01 44.27 -11.06
CA PRO A 103 38.54 43.98 -9.72
C PRO A 103 38.80 45.19 -8.82
N LEU A 104 38.06 45.33 -7.73
CA LEU A 104 38.33 46.36 -6.73
C LEU A 104 39.78 46.25 -6.23
N MET A 105 40.66 47.03 -6.85
CA MET A 105 42.09 47.06 -6.58
C MET A 105 42.35 48.09 -5.49
N GLY A 106 43.08 47.67 -4.46
CA GLY A 106 43.45 48.55 -3.36
C GLY A 106 42.35 48.72 -2.32
N ILE A 107 41.74 47.63 -1.84
CA ILE A 107 41.06 47.61 -0.54
C ILE A 107 42.13 47.85 0.53
N ARG A 108 42.53 49.12 0.70
CA ARG A 108 43.42 49.55 1.76
C ARG A 108 42.55 49.71 3.00
N SER A 109 42.67 48.76 3.91
CA SER A 109 41.98 48.88 5.19
C SER A 109 42.60 50.04 5.96
N ASN A 110 41.80 51.05 6.34
CA ASN A 110 42.19 52.07 7.31
C ASN A 110 42.24 51.50 8.76
N LYS A 111 42.25 50.18 8.91
CA LYS A 111 42.33 49.50 10.20
C LYS A 111 43.68 49.79 10.83
N ASN A 112 43.65 50.44 11.98
CA ASN A 112 44.83 50.60 12.79
C ASN A 112 45.13 49.28 13.52
N PHE A 113 46.01 48.47 12.94
CA PHE A 113 46.38 47.16 13.46
C PHE A 113 46.91 47.21 14.90
N ILE A 114 47.57 48.30 15.30
CA ILE A 114 48.07 48.48 16.67
C ILE A 114 46.91 48.54 17.66
N LYS A 115 45.92 49.39 17.38
CA LYS A 115 44.74 49.53 18.25
C LYS A 115 43.88 48.26 18.26
N THR A 116 43.72 47.61 17.12
CA THR A 116 42.89 46.40 17.05
C THR A 116 43.53 45.21 17.73
N ASN A 117 44.85 45.03 17.60
CA ASN A 117 45.57 43.96 18.29
C ASN A 117 45.54 44.19 19.81
N ALA A 118 45.64 45.45 20.25
CA ALA A 118 45.53 45.79 21.66
C ALA A 118 44.14 45.45 22.22
N VAL A 119 43.07 45.88 21.54
CA VAL A 119 41.69 45.54 21.94
C VAL A 119 41.44 44.04 21.89
N GLU A 120 41.89 43.35 20.85
CA GLU A 120 41.74 41.89 20.71
C GLU A 120 42.43 41.16 21.86
N ASN A 121 43.64 41.58 22.25
CA ASN A 121 44.35 40.97 23.38
C ASN A 121 43.65 41.26 24.72
N ILE A 122 43.18 42.50 24.94
CA ILE A 122 42.44 42.89 26.15
C ILE A 122 41.12 42.12 26.27
N MET A 123 40.40 41.92 25.17
CA MET A 123 39.13 41.20 25.14
C MET A 123 39.29 39.69 25.03
N SER A 124 40.49 39.19 24.75
CA SER A 124 40.75 37.76 24.63
C SER A 124 40.55 37.08 25.99
N VAL A 125 39.77 36.01 26.00
CA VAL A 125 39.60 35.20 27.20
C VAL A 125 40.91 34.45 27.45
N PRO A 126 41.45 34.48 28.69
CA PRO A 126 42.64 33.72 29.05
C PRO A 126 42.51 32.24 28.67
N LYS A 127 43.60 31.66 28.17
CA LYS A 127 43.64 30.23 27.84
C LYS A 127 43.21 29.42 29.07
N LYS A 128 42.19 28.58 28.90
CA LYS A 128 41.73 27.68 29.98
C LYS A 128 42.92 26.83 30.44
N PRO A 129 43.27 26.82 31.74
CA PRO A 129 44.39 26.04 32.23
C PRO A 129 44.14 24.56 31.97
N GLU A 130 45.22 23.81 31.76
CA GLU A 130 45.15 22.36 31.68
C GLU A 130 44.53 21.82 32.95
N LYS A 131 43.57 20.89 32.81
CA LYS A 131 42.93 20.23 33.94
C LYS A 131 43.97 19.34 34.61
N LYS A 132 44.47 19.78 35.76
CA LYS A 132 45.42 19.07 36.61
C LYS A 132 44.79 18.85 37.99
N PHE A 133 45.15 17.77 38.66
CA PHE A 133 44.85 17.57 40.06
C PHE A 133 46.16 17.66 40.86
N ALA A 134 46.07 18.17 42.09
CA ALA A 134 47.19 18.22 43.02
C ALA A 134 47.10 17.02 43.97
N ASP A 135 48.19 16.25 44.09
CA ASP A 135 48.24 15.05 44.92
C ASP A 135 48.87 15.33 46.29
N THR A 136 49.89 16.20 46.34
CA THR A 136 50.64 16.50 47.56
C THR A 136 50.32 17.89 48.13
N ARG A 137 50.48 18.04 49.46
CA ARG A 137 50.37 19.33 50.18
C ARG A 137 51.36 20.39 49.67
N ILE A 138 52.45 19.96 49.02
CA ILE A 138 53.51 20.80 48.46
C ILE A 138 53.16 21.28 47.03
N GLY A 139 52.06 20.78 46.45
CA GLY A 139 51.55 21.26 45.16
C GLY A 139 52.08 20.51 43.94
N ALA A 140 52.49 19.25 44.06
CA ALA A 140 52.80 18.43 42.89
C ALA A 140 51.53 18.18 42.08
N THR A 141 51.51 18.61 40.82
CA THR A 141 50.34 18.51 39.93
C THR A 141 50.52 17.43 38.87
N HIS A 142 49.48 16.63 38.63
CA HIS A 142 49.43 15.63 37.57
C HIS A 142 48.27 15.92 36.59
N PRO A 143 48.39 15.54 35.31
CA PRO A 143 47.30 15.70 34.35
C PRO A 143 46.10 14.83 34.74
N LEU A 144 44.89 15.37 34.57
CA LEU A 144 43.64 14.68 34.92
C LEU A 144 43.29 13.53 33.95
N THR A 145 43.82 13.57 32.72
CA THR A 145 43.44 12.68 31.63
C THR A 145 43.78 11.19 31.86
N PRO A 146 44.89 10.80 32.50
CA PRO A 146 45.15 9.40 32.84
C PRO A 146 44.76 8.99 34.28
N SER A 147 44.35 9.92 35.15
CA SER A 147 44.26 9.65 36.60
C SER A 147 42.99 8.91 37.07
N GLY A 148 42.05 8.61 36.17
CA GLY A 148 40.80 7.94 36.50
C GLY A 148 39.79 8.80 37.27
N LEU A 149 40.16 10.02 37.67
CA LEU A 149 39.31 10.95 38.42
C LEU A 149 38.15 11.51 37.56
N THR A 150 38.31 11.48 36.23
CA THR A 150 37.23 11.76 35.26
C THR A 150 36.90 10.50 34.47
N PRO A 151 35.63 10.03 34.47
CA PRO A 151 35.25 8.83 33.73
C PRO A 151 35.43 9.04 32.23
N LYS A 152 36.23 8.17 31.61
CA LYS A 152 36.31 8.07 30.15
C LYS A 152 35.21 7.13 29.66
N PHE A 153 34.11 7.70 29.16
CA PHE A 153 32.98 6.90 28.67
C PHE A 153 33.34 5.99 27.48
N THR A 154 34.43 6.28 26.76
CA THR A 154 35.00 5.42 25.72
C THR A 154 35.61 4.12 26.26
N GLN A 155 35.97 4.08 27.55
CA GLN A 155 36.57 2.93 28.21
C GLN A 155 35.56 2.16 29.07
N LYS A 156 34.26 2.41 28.88
CA LYS A 156 33.21 1.65 29.58
C LYS A 156 33.25 0.19 29.11
N LYS A 157 33.03 -0.75 30.04
CA LYS A 157 33.01 -2.19 29.75
C LYS A 157 31.98 -2.58 28.67
N ASP A 158 30.86 -1.87 28.64
CA ASP A 158 29.76 -2.11 27.70
C ASP A 158 29.82 -1.17 26.48
N TYR A 159 30.94 -0.48 26.26
CA TYR A 159 31.09 0.42 25.13
C TYR A 159 31.01 -0.37 23.83
N GLY A 160 30.06 -0.02 22.96
CA GLY A 160 29.81 -0.73 21.71
C GLY A 160 28.98 -2.02 21.83
N ARG A 161 28.58 -2.43 23.04
CA ARG A 161 27.68 -3.58 23.25
C ARG A 161 26.23 -3.12 23.38
N THR A 162 25.31 -3.83 22.75
CA THR A 162 23.87 -3.61 22.92
C THR A 162 23.44 -3.96 24.35
N PRO A 163 22.75 -3.06 25.06
CA PRO A 163 22.21 -3.34 26.39
C PRO A 163 21.21 -4.51 26.41
N GLU A 164 21.29 -5.34 27.44
CA GLU A 164 20.45 -6.54 27.60
C GLU A 164 18.94 -6.25 27.57
N TYR A 165 18.52 -5.10 28.11
CA TYR A 165 17.10 -4.72 28.12
C TYR A 165 16.51 -4.53 26.71
N LEU A 166 17.34 -4.12 25.73
CA LEU A 166 16.90 -3.97 24.34
C LEU A 166 16.70 -5.34 23.68
N GLU A 167 17.55 -6.31 24.00
CA GLU A 167 17.40 -7.70 23.53
C GLU A 167 16.14 -8.33 24.11
N ARG A 168 15.88 -8.12 25.42
CA ARG A 168 14.64 -8.56 26.07
C ARG A 168 13.39 -7.96 25.42
N ARG A 169 13.39 -6.64 25.15
CA ARG A 169 12.32 -5.95 24.42
C ARG A 169 12.11 -6.49 23.01
N LYS A 170 13.19 -6.79 22.29
CA LYS A 170 13.10 -7.34 20.94
C LYS A 170 12.45 -8.72 20.96
N ALA A 171 12.83 -9.58 21.90
CA ALA A 171 12.24 -10.91 22.08
C ALA A 171 10.75 -10.84 22.47
N GLU A 172 10.38 -9.89 23.32
CA GLU A 172 8.99 -9.66 23.74
C GLU A 172 8.11 -9.21 22.56
N VAL A 173 8.59 -8.26 21.75
CA VAL A 173 7.91 -7.80 20.53
C VAL A 173 7.76 -8.95 19.53
N GLU A 174 8.81 -9.74 19.32
CA GLU A 174 8.77 -10.88 18.40
C GLU A 174 7.78 -11.96 18.87
N ARG A 175 7.69 -12.21 20.17
CA ARG A 175 6.69 -13.12 20.75
C ARG A 175 5.28 -12.59 20.55
N ALA A 176 5.03 -11.34 20.89
CA ALA A 176 3.71 -10.71 20.71
C ALA A 176 3.27 -10.72 19.24
N GLN A 177 4.20 -10.53 18.31
CA GLN A 177 3.92 -10.62 16.88
C GLN A 177 3.52 -12.04 16.46
N ARG A 178 4.27 -13.06 16.90
CA ARG A 178 3.91 -14.47 16.63
C ARG A 178 2.54 -14.82 17.17
N ASP A 179 2.22 -14.41 18.39
CA ASP A 179 0.93 -14.68 19.02
C ASP A 179 -0.22 -13.99 18.26
N TYR A 180 -0.01 -12.74 17.81
CA TYR A 180 -0.96 -12.02 16.98
C TYR A 180 -1.17 -12.68 15.61
N GLU A 181 -0.09 -13.09 14.94
CA GLU A 181 -0.15 -13.80 13.66
C GLU A 181 -0.89 -15.14 13.81
N ALA A 182 -0.63 -15.89 14.88
CA ALA A 182 -1.34 -17.13 15.19
C ALA A 182 -2.84 -16.89 15.41
N TYR A 183 -3.21 -15.88 16.20
CA TYR A 183 -4.61 -15.50 16.42
C TYR A 183 -5.32 -15.11 15.13
N VAL A 184 -4.67 -14.31 14.27
CA VAL A 184 -5.22 -13.93 12.96
C VAL A 184 -5.39 -15.15 12.07
N GLN A 185 -4.40 -16.06 12.04
CA GLN A 185 -4.50 -17.31 11.29
C GLN A 185 -5.65 -18.19 11.79
N GLU A 186 -5.84 -18.34 13.10
CA GLU A 186 -6.97 -19.10 13.65
C GLU A 186 -8.32 -18.48 13.30
N ARG A 187 -8.45 -17.15 13.43
CA ARG A 187 -9.67 -16.44 13.03
C ARG A 187 -9.95 -16.60 11.53
N MET A 188 -8.90 -16.53 10.70
CA MET A 188 -9.01 -16.79 9.27
C MET A 188 -9.38 -18.24 8.99
N ARG A 189 -8.83 -19.22 9.72
CA ARG A 189 -9.21 -20.64 9.60
C ARG A 189 -10.66 -20.89 10.00
N GLN A 190 -11.15 -20.25 11.07
CA GLN A 190 -12.55 -20.36 11.51
C GLN A 190 -13.52 -19.75 10.49
N GLY A 191 -13.14 -18.66 9.81
CA GLY A 191 -13.94 -18.05 8.76
C GLY A 191 -13.70 -18.63 7.35
N ALA A 192 -12.68 -19.47 7.16
CA ALA A 192 -12.34 -20.02 5.86
C ALA A 192 -13.10 -21.33 5.60
N MET A 193 -13.77 -21.39 4.45
CA MET A 193 -14.33 -22.63 3.93
C MET A 193 -13.23 -23.69 3.78
N ARG A 194 -13.54 -24.94 4.14
CA ARG A 194 -12.61 -26.06 4.09
C ARG A 194 -12.24 -26.36 2.64
N LYS A 195 -10.95 -26.27 2.30
CA LYS A 195 -10.46 -26.66 0.98
C LYS A 195 -10.29 -28.19 0.93
N ILE A 196 -10.88 -28.84 -0.07
CA ILE A 196 -10.67 -30.27 -0.32
C ILE A 196 -9.20 -30.50 -0.73
N THR A 197 -8.56 -31.49 -0.12
CA THR A 197 -7.20 -31.90 -0.51
C THR A 197 -7.20 -32.66 -1.84
N GLY A 198 -6.07 -32.69 -2.54
CA GLY A 198 -5.99 -33.38 -3.84
C GLY A 198 -6.33 -34.87 -3.76
N SER A 199 -5.97 -35.53 -2.66
CA SER A 199 -6.28 -36.94 -2.39
C SER A 199 -7.76 -37.18 -2.15
N GLU A 200 -8.41 -36.35 -1.33
CA GLU A 200 -9.87 -36.43 -1.11
C GLU A 200 -10.64 -36.20 -2.41
N ARG A 201 -10.21 -35.22 -3.23
CA ARG A 201 -10.81 -34.98 -4.55
C ARG A 201 -10.72 -36.22 -5.44
N GLN A 202 -9.56 -36.87 -5.49
CA GLN A 202 -9.38 -38.06 -6.32
C GLN A 202 -10.27 -39.21 -5.81
N GLY A 203 -10.35 -39.42 -4.50
CA GLY A 203 -11.24 -40.42 -3.91
C GLY A 203 -12.72 -40.19 -4.24
N ILE A 204 -13.17 -38.93 -4.29
CA ILE A 204 -14.54 -38.60 -4.71
C ILE A 204 -14.77 -38.93 -6.19
N ILE A 205 -13.83 -38.56 -7.07
CA ILE A 205 -13.92 -38.86 -8.51
C ILE A 205 -13.96 -40.38 -8.74
N ASP A 206 -13.08 -41.13 -8.08
CA ASP A 206 -13.00 -42.58 -8.22
C ASP A 206 -14.30 -43.25 -7.73
N GLY A 207 -14.88 -42.74 -6.63
CA GLY A 207 -16.18 -43.19 -6.13
C GLY A 207 -17.34 -42.91 -7.08
N LEU A 208 -17.37 -41.71 -7.70
CA LEU A 208 -18.39 -41.36 -8.69
C LEU A 208 -18.25 -42.20 -9.97
N LYS A 209 -17.02 -42.43 -10.44
CA LYS A 209 -16.75 -43.30 -11.60
C LYS A 209 -17.19 -44.74 -11.35
N LYS A 210 -16.90 -45.28 -10.16
CA LYS A 210 -17.37 -46.62 -9.78
C LYS A 210 -18.91 -46.72 -9.77
N ASN A 211 -19.60 -45.72 -9.21
CA ASN A 211 -21.06 -45.70 -9.21
C ASN A 211 -21.63 -45.61 -10.64
N TRP A 212 -20.98 -44.85 -11.51
CA TRP A 212 -21.34 -44.79 -12.93
C TRP A 212 -21.15 -46.14 -13.62
N GLU A 213 -20.02 -46.83 -13.38
CA GLU A 213 -19.77 -48.18 -13.91
C GLU A 213 -20.84 -49.19 -13.45
N ASP A 214 -21.19 -49.17 -12.16
CA ASP A 214 -22.22 -50.05 -11.58
C ASP A 214 -23.61 -49.81 -12.21
N LEU A 215 -24.01 -48.53 -12.38
CA LEU A 215 -25.26 -48.17 -13.05
C LEU A 215 -25.23 -48.51 -14.54
N HIS A 216 -24.11 -48.27 -15.20
CA HIS A 216 -23.94 -48.58 -16.62
C HIS A 216 -24.03 -50.09 -16.87
N HIS A 217 -23.44 -50.91 -16.00
CA HIS A 217 -23.56 -52.36 -16.04
C HIS A 217 -25.03 -52.82 -15.87
N GLN A 218 -25.78 -52.23 -14.93
CA GLN A 218 -27.22 -52.51 -14.78
C GLN A 218 -28.04 -52.06 -15.99
N TYR A 219 -27.64 -50.96 -16.63
CA TYR A 219 -28.26 -50.48 -17.85
C TYR A 219 -27.99 -51.41 -19.03
N GLN A 220 -26.77 -51.92 -19.19
CA GLN A 220 -26.42 -52.91 -20.22
C GLN A 220 -27.18 -54.23 -20.05
N GLY A 221 -27.51 -54.61 -18.81
CA GLY A 221 -28.34 -55.79 -18.52
C GLY A 221 -29.84 -55.64 -18.82
N LEU A 222 -30.31 -54.45 -19.26
CA LEU A 222 -31.71 -54.27 -19.68
C LEU A 222 -32.00 -55.02 -20.99
N SER A 223 -33.23 -55.51 -21.11
CA SER A 223 -33.73 -56.06 -22.39
C SER A 223 -33.79 -54.95 -23.45
N VAL A 224 -33.31 -55.27 -24.66
CA VAL A 224 -33.36 -54.39 -25.84
C VAL A 224 -34.81 -53.99 -26.20
N VAL A 225 -35.78 -54.86 -25.89
CA VAL A 225 -37.19 -54.66 -26.20
C VAL A 225 -37.89 -53.93 -25.05
N THR A 226 -38.27 -52.67 -25.29
CA THR A 226 -38.83 -51.74 -24.28
C THR A 226 -40.28 -51.38 -24.54
N ASP A 227 -41.09 -52.38 -24.86
CA ASP A 227 -42.48 -52.16 -25.33
C ASP A 227 -43.46 -51.76 -24.22
N THR A 228 -43.15 -52.04 -22.94
CA THR A 228 -44.04 -51.72 -21.82
C THR A 228 -43.64 -50.41 -21.14
N ALA A 229 -44.64 -49.60 -20.74
CA ALA A 229 -44.41 -48.31 -20.10
C ALA A 229 -43.46 -48.37 -18.87
N PRO A 230 -43.52 -49.39 -17.99
CA PRO A 230 -42.57 -49.53 -16.89
C PRO A 230 -41.12 -49.79 -17.35
N LYS A 231 -40.92 -50.56 -18.43
CA LYS A 231 -39.58 -50.81 -18.99
C LYS A 231 -38.96 -49.53 -19.56
N LYS A 232 -39.77 -48.71 -20.23
CA LYS A 232 -39.35 -47.40 -20.74
C LYS A 232 -38.99 -46.43 -19.61
N ALA A 233 -39.82 -46.35 -18.58
CA ALA A 233 -39.56 -45.49 -17.41
C ALA A 233 -38.29 -45.91 -16.64
N ARG A 234 -38.03 -47.22 -16.50
CA ARG A 234 -36.79 -47.73 -15.87
C ARG A 234 -35.55 -47.32 -16.65
N LYS A 235 -35.59 -47.44 -17.99
CA LYS A 235 -34.50 -47.03 -18.89
C LYS A 235 -34.22 -45.53 -18.78
N GLU A 236 -35.26 -44.71 -18.90
CA GLU A 236 -35.17 -43.25 -18.81
C GLU A 236 -34.61 -42.79 -17.45
N ARG A 237 -35.02 -43.44 -16.35
CA ARG A 237 -34.47 -43.15 -15.01
C ARG A 237 -32.97 -43.43 -14.94
N MET A 238 -32.52 -44.59 -15.43
CA MET A 238 -31.10 -44.95 -15.44
C MET A 238 -30.27 -44.02 -16.34
N GLU A 239 -30.81 -43.60 -17.49
CA GLU A 239 -30.15 -42.62 -18.37
C GLU A 239 -30.02 -41.24 -17.71
N ALA A 240 -31.06 -40.79 -17.01
CA ALA A 240 -31.03 -39.55 -16.26
C ALA A 240 -30.01 -39.58 -15.11
N GLU A 241 -29.94 -40.70 -14.37
CA GLU A 241 -28.97 -40.93 -13.30
C GLU A 241 -27.52 -40.98 -13.85
N MET A 242 -27.27 -41.69 -14.95
CA MET A 242 -25.95 -41.71 -15.61
C MET A 242 -25.51 -40.31 -16.05
N LYS A 243 -26.40 -39.57 -16.71
CA LYS A 243 -26.14 -38.20 -17.16
C LYS A 243 -25.89 -37.23 -15.99
N GLN A 244 -26.47 -37.49 -14.83
CA GLN A 244 -26.19 -36.71 -13.62
C GLN A 244 -24.76 -36.98 -13.12
N LEU A 245 -24.37 -38.25 -12.99
CA LEU A 245 -23.01 -38.62 -12.57
C LEU A 245 -21.93 -38.07 -13.50
N GLU A 246 -22.17 -38.08 -14.82
CA GLU A 246 -21.25 -37.50 -15.80
C GLU A 246 -21.01 -36.00 -15.56
N ARG A 247 -22.08 -35.23 -15.33
CA ARG A 247 -21.98 -33.80 -15.03
C ARG A 247 -21.28 -33.54 -13.70
N ASP A 248 -21.53 -34.37 -12.69
CA ASP A 248 -20.92 -34.23 -11.37
C ASP A 248 -19.41 -34.52 -11.45
N ILE A 249 -19.00 -35.57 -12.16
CA ILE A 249 -17.59 -35.88 -12.45
C ILE A 249 -16.92 -34.72 -13.20
N GLU A 250 -17.54 -34.23 -14.28
CA GLU A 250 -16.99 -33.13 -15.08
C GLU A 250 -16.79 -31.86 -14.24
N THR A 251 -17.76 -31.54 -13.38
CA THR A 251 -17.71 -30.34 -12.53
C THR A 251 -16.54 -30.42 -11.54
N ILE A 252 -16.33 -31.58 -10.90
CA ILE A 252 -15.24 -31.79 -9.95
C ILE A 252 -13.89 -31.91 -10.67
N GLU A 253 -13.85 -32.50 -11.86
CA GLU A 253 -12.64 -32.62 -12.67
C GLU A 253 -12.15 -31.24 -13.15
N LYS A 254 -13.06 -30.40 -13.65
CA LYS A 254 -12.76 -29.05 -14.14
C LYS A 254 -12.26 -28.10 -13.04
N HIS A 255 -12.71 -28.28 -11.81
CA HIS A 255 -12.35 -27.41 -10.68
C HIS A 255 -11.22 -28.01 -9.83
N ARG A 256 -10.00 -27.49 -10.02
CA ARG A 256 -8.79 -27.91 -9.26
C ARG A 256 -8.85 -27.56 -7.77
N VAL A 257 -9.57 -26.49 -7.42
CA VAL A 257 -9.70 -26.02 -6.04
C VAL A 257 -11.18 -25.89 -5.70
N ILE A 258 -11.63 -26.69 -4.75
CA ILE A 258 -13.02 -26.71 -4.28
C ILE A 258 -13.01 -26.37 -2.79
N TYR A 259 -13.87 -25.43 -2.42
CA TYR A 259 -14.10 -25.01 -1.04
C TYR A 259 -15.47 -25.52 -0.62
N ILE A 260 -15.54 -26.21 0.53
CA ILE A 260 -16.76 -26.67 1.14
C ILE A 260 -17.04 -25.79 2.37
N ALA A 261 -18.27 -25.28 2.47
CA ALA A 261 -18.73 -24.66 3.71
C ALA A 261 -18.84 -25.74 4.80
N ASN A 262 -18.25 -25.47 5.97
CA ASN A 262 -18.38 -26.37 7.12
C ASN A 262 -19.81 -26.37 7.65
#